data_AF-A0A7C4ITV6-F1
#
_entry.id   AF-A0A7C4ITV6-F1
#
_cell.length_a   1.000
_cell.length_b   1.000
_cell.length_c   1.000
_cell.angle_alpha   90.00
_cell.angle_beta   90.00
_cell.angle_gamma   90.00
#
_symmetry.space_group_name_H-M   'P 1'
#
loop_
_entity.id
_entity.type
_entity.pdbx_description
1 polymer ?
#
loop_
_entity_poly.entity_id
_entity_poly.type
_entity_poly.pdbx_seq_one_letter_code
_entity_poly.pdbx_strand_id
1 'polypeptide(L)'
;MAGTRTSPSLIDLALVAVVAAVVGAVAIPLIERGVHAARRSALRENLHVLRSQIELYRAEHGGQSPMVVNGSLPQLLRPTDRTGKMGPRGAQFPFGPYLKGPMPVNPLTGSSIVTESLEYPFRSASGNGGWLYHPPTGQIAADLPALIHE
;
A
#
# COMPACT_ATOMS: atom_id res chain seq x y z
N MET A 1 -38.36 31.39 -24.40
CA MET A 1 -37.27 32.40 -24.40
C MET A 1 -35.98 31.69 -24.75
N ALA A 2 -35.55 31.75 -26.00
CA ALA A 2 -34.33 31.10 -26.47
C ALA A 2 -33.16 32.07 -26.33
N GLY A 3 -32.21 31.75 -25.45
CA GLY A 3 -30.99 32.55 -25.30
C GLY A 3 -30.12 32.43 -26.55
N THR A 4 -29.82 33.56 -27.18
CA THR A 4 -28.84 33.68 -28.26
C THR A 4 -27.46 33.24 -27.75
N ARG A 5 -26.95 32.10 -28.24
CA ARG A 5 -25.55 31.72 -28.04
C ARG A 5 -24.71 32.56 -28.98
N THR A 6 -23.97 33.54 -28.45
CA THR A 6 -22.95 34.26 -29.20
C THR A 6 -21.75 33.35 -29.44
N SER A 7 -21.34 33.18 -30.69
CA SER A 7 -20.11 32.46 -31.03
C SER A 7 -18.89 33.24 -30.51
N PRO A 8 -17.94 32.60 -29.79
CA PRO A 8 -16.77 33.30 -29.29
C PRO A 8 -15.89 33.77 -30.45
N SER A 9 -15.28 34.95 -30.30
CA SER A 9 -14.33 35.48 -31.29
C SER A 9 -13.00 34.72 -31.25
N LEU A 10 -12.24 34.75 -32.35
CA LEU A 10 -10.94 34.07 -32.42
C LEU A 10 -9.94 34.57 -31.36
N ILE A 11 -9.97 35.87 -31.05
CA ILE A 11 -9.09 36.45 -30.02
C ILE A 11 -9.46 36.02 -28.61
N ASP A 12 -10.76 35.84 -28.34
CA ASP A 12 -11.26 35.39 -27.05
C ASP A 12 -10.85 33.94 -26.78
N LEU A 13 -10.97 33.07 -27.80
CA LEU A 13 -10.45 31.71 -27.74
C LEU A 13 -8.92 31.67 -27.58
N ALA A 14 -8.18 32.56 -28.24
CA ALA A 14 -6.73 32.63 -28.13
C ALA A 14 -6.28 33.02 -26.71
N LEU A 15 -6.91 34.03 -26.10
CA LEU A 15 -6.60 34.45 -24.74
C LEU A 15 -6.90 33.34 -23.72
N VAL A 16 -8.05 32.67 -23.84
CA VAL A 16 -8.42 31.53 -22.98
C VAL A 16 -7.38 30.42 -23.12
N ALA A 17 -6.92 30.11 -24.33
CA ALA A 17 -5.90 29.09 -24.56
C ALA A 17 -4.57 29.45 -23.89
N VAL A 18 -4.13 30.70 -23.96
CA VAL A 18 -2.88 31.16 -23.31
C VAL A 18 -2.98 31.05 -21.79
N VAL A 19 -4.08 31.50 -21.18
CA VAL A 19 -4.28 31.38 -19.73
C VAL A 19 -4.34 29.90 -19.31
N ALA A 20 -5.05 29.07 -20.06
CA ALA A 20 -5.11 27.63 -19.80
C ALA A 20 -3.73 26.96 -19.90
N ALA A 21 -2.89 27.37 -20.86
CA ALA A 21 -1.53 26.85 -21.00
C ALA A 21 -0.65 27.19 -19.80
N VAL A 22 -0.70 28.43 -19.31
CA VAL A 22 0.07 28.86 -18.12
C VAL A 22 -0.41 28.14 -16.87
N VAL A 23 -1.74 28.05 -16.67
CA VAL A 23 -2.32 27.33 -15.53
C VAL A 23 -1.95 25.85 -15.58
N GLY A 24 -2.08 25.20 -16.74
CA GLY A 24 -1.74 23.80 -16.93
C GLY A 24 -0.26 23.52 -16.62
N ALA A 25 0.64 24.39 -17.08
CA ALA A 25 2.08 24.26 -16.84
C ALA A 25 2.45 24.28 -15.35
N VAL A 26 1.74 25.03 -14.51
CA VAL A 26 1.99 25.12 -13.06
C VAL A 26 1.19 24.08 -12.27
N ALA A 27 -0.06 23.82 -12.65
CA ALA A 27 -0.97 22.97 -11.90
C ALA A 27 -0.57 21.49 -11.95
N ILE A 28 -0.18 20.96 -13.12
CA ILE A 28 0.20 19.55 -13.28
C ILE A 28 1.35 19.15 -12.34
N PRO A 29 2.53 19.80 -12.35
CA PRO A 29 3.63 19.40 -11.47
C PRO A 29 3.31 19.59 -9.99
N LEU A 30 2.45 20.55 -9.62
CA LEU A 30 2.02 20.74 -8.24
C LEU A 30 1.13 19.58 -7.77
N ILE A 31 0.15 19.19 -8.58
CA ILE A 31 -0.76 18.08 -8.28
C ILE A 31 0.03 16.77 -8.18
N GLU A 32 0.95 16.50 -9.11
CA GLU A 32 1.79 15.31 -9.08
C GLU A 32 2.60 15.22 -7.78
N ARG A 33 3.24 16.31 -7.35
CA ARG A 33 3.98 16.36 -6.08
C ARG A 33 3.07 16.05 -4.88
N GLY A 34 1.85 16.59 -4.87
CA GLY A 34 0.85 16.33 -3.84
C GLY A 34 0.44 14.86 -3.80
N VAL A 35 0.14 14.26 -4.96
CA VAL A 35 -0.22 12.83 -5.07
C VAL A 35 0.94 11.93 -4.61
N HIS A 36 2.17 12.24 -5.01
CA HIS A 36 3.35 11.49 -4.58
C HIS A 36 3.58 11.58 -3.06
N ALA A 37 3.40 12.75 -2.46
CA ALA A 37 3.50 12.92 -1.02
C ALA A 37 2.40 12.12 -0.29
N ALA A 38 1.16 12.19 -0.76
CA ALA A 38 0.05 11.43 -0.20
C ALA A 38 0.28 9.92 -0.26
N ARG A 39 0.78 9.39 -1.39
CA ARG A 39 1.13 7.97 -1.53
C ARG A 39 2.23 7.53 -0.56
N ARG A 40 3.27 8.36 -0.35
CA ARG A 40 4.32 8.07 0.64
C ARG A 40 3.79 8.05 2.07
N SER A 41 2.91 8.99 2.44
CA SER A 41 2.27 8.99 3.75
C SER A 41 1.40 7.74 3.95
N ALA A 42 0.60 7.37 2.94
CA ALA A 42 -0.19 6.14 2.96
C ALA A 42 0.69 4.87 3.05
N LEU A 43 1.86 4.86 2.40
CA LEU A 43 2.81 3.75 2.50
C LEU A 43 3.31 3.58 3.94
N ARG A 44 3.72 4.67 4.58
CA ARG A 44 4.22 4.66 5.96
C ARG A 44 3.13 4.22 6.95
N GLU A 45 1.90 4.67 6.75
CA GLU A 45 0.76 4.22 7.54
C GLU A 45 0.50 2.72 7.37
N ASN A 46 0.47 2.24 6.13
CA ASN A 46 0.31 0.80 5.85
C ASN A 46 1.44 -0.01 6.50
N LEU A 47 2.69 0.42 6.39
CA LEU A 47 3.83 -0.25 7.05
C LEU A 47 3.71 -0.24 8.57
N HIS A 48 3.28 0.87 9.17
CA HIS A 48 3.06 0.98 10.60
C HIS A 48 2.00 -0.01 11.08
N VAL A 49 0.86 -0.05 10.39
CA VAL A 49 -0.23 -1.01 10.69
C VAL A 49 0.27 -2.44 10.54
N LEU A 50 0.89 -2.79 9.40
CA LEU A 50 1.37 -4.14 9.13
C LEU A 50 2.39 -4.61 10.16
N ARG A 51 3.40 -3.79 10.48
CA ARG A 51 4.41 -4.12 11.49
C ARG A 51 3.77 -4.31 12.86
N SER A 52 2.87 -3.42 13.26
CA SER A 52 2.17 -3.52 14.55
C SER A 52 1.32 -4.80 14.64
N GLN A 53 0.62 -5.17 13.56
CA GLN A 53 -0.19 -6.39 13.52
C GLN A 53 0.66 -7.66 13.48
N ILE A 54 1.80 -7.66 12.80
CA ILE A 54 2.75 -8.77 12.81
C ILE A 54 3.34 -8.96 14.21
N GLU A 55 3.72 -7.89 14.90
CA GLU A 55 4.22 -7.98 16.27
C GLU A 55 3.15 -8.50 17.24
N LEU A 56 1.89 -8.03 17.12
CA LEU A 56 0.78 -8.56 17.90
C LEU A 56 0.55 -10.05 17.62
N TYR A 57 0.59 -10.46 16.35
CA TYR A 57 0.50 -11.88 15.97
C TYR A 57 1.59 -12.70 16.67
N ARG A 58 2.84 -12.25 16.58
CA ARG A 58 4.00 -12.94 17.16
C ARG A 58 3.86 -13.07 18.68
N ALA A 59 3.38 -12.03 19.35
CA ALA A 59 3.14 -12.06 20.79
C ALA A 59 2.11 -13.15 21.18
N GLU A 60 1.04 -13.31 20.40
CA GLU A 60 0.02 -14.33 20.64
C GLU A 60 0.44 -15.75 20.23
N HIS A 61 1.46 -15.87 19.36
CA HIS A 61 1.92 -17.11 18.72
C HIS A 61 3.31 -17.58 19.18
N GLY A 62 3.75 -17.18 20.37
CA GLY A 62 5.02 -17.65 20.95
C GLY A 62 6.25 -17.22 20.14
N GLY A 63 6.19 -16.02 19.54
CA GLY A 63 7.27 -15.42 18.76
C GLY A 63 7.30 -15.84 17.28
N GLN A 64 6.45 -16.80 16.87
CA GLN A 64 6.37 -17.24 15.48
C GLN A 64 5.77 -16.15 14.60
N SER A 65 6.42 -15.86 13.48
CA SER A 65 5.93 -14.88 12.51
C SER A 65 4.89 -15.52 11.57
N PRO A 66 3.96 -14.72 11.01
CA PRO A 66 3.04 -15.23 9.99
C PRO A 66 3.78 -15.83 8.79
N MET A 67 3.20 -16.84 8.16
CA MET A 67 3.72 -17.47 6.96
C MET A 67 3.14 -16.82 5.71
N VAL A 68 3.94 -16.68 4.65
CA VAL A 68 3.41 -16.28 3.35
C VAL A 68 2.77 -17.49 2.68
N VAL A 69 1.56 -17.30 2.19
CA VAL A 69 0.83 -18.29 1.40
C VAL A 69 0.19 -17.57 0.24
N ASN A 70 0.48 -18.01 -0.99
CA ASN A 70 -0.05 -17.45 -2.23
C ASN A 70 0.09 -15.93 -2.34
N GLY A 71 1.27 -15.40 -1.98
CA GLY A 71 1.55 -13.97 -2.08
C GLY A 71 0.82 -13.11 -1.04
N SER A 72 0.41 -13.68 0.10
CA SER A 72 -0.27 -12.96 1.18
C SER A 72 0.11 -13.54 2.55
N LEU A 73 -0.33 -12.87 3.62
CA LEU A 73 -0.17 -13.31 5.01
C LEU A 73 -1.55 -13.69 5.59
N PRO A 74 -2.14 -14.84 5.19
CA PRO A 74 -3.54 -15.13 5.51
C PRO A 74 -3.82 -15.30 7.01
N GLN A 75 -2.80 -15.59 7.81
CA GLN A 75 -2.88 -15.65 9.27
C GLN A 75 -3.15 -14.28 9.91
N LEU A 76 -2.86 -13.18 9.22
CA LEU A 76 -3.26 -11.83 9.64
C LEU A 76 -4.72 -11.51 9.29
N LEU A 77 -5.28 -12.21 8.30
CA LEU A 77 -6.60 -11.95 7.73
C LEU A 77 -7.70 -12.84 8.31
N ARG A 78 -7.33 -13.92 9.01
CA ARG A 78 -8.25 -14.96 9.50
C ARG A 78 -7.98 -15.30 10.96
N PRO A 79 -9.00 -15.78 11.70
CA PRO A 79 -8.79 -16.31 13.04
C PRO A 79 -7.80 -17.48 13.06
N THR A 80 -6.98 -17.53 14.10
CA THR A 80 -5.94 -18.55 14.28
C THR A 80 -5.96 -19.16 15.68
N ASP A 81 -5.47 -20.40 15.78
CA ASP A 81 -5.13 -21.05 17.05
C ASP A 81 -3.71 -20.66 17.50
N ARG A 82 -3.28 -21.13 18.68
CA ARG A 82 -1.95 -20.81 19.23
C ARG A 82 -0.76 -21.19 18.32
N THR A 83 -0.96 -22.15 17.42
CA THR A 83 0.07 -22.64 16.49
C THR A 83 0.04 -21.93 15.13
N GLY A 84 -0.89 -20.97 14.96
CA GLY A 84 -1.07 -20.25 13.71
C GLY A 84 -1.97 -20.97 12.71
N LYS A 85 -2.60 -22.09 13.08
CA LYS A 85 -3.53 -22.76 12.19
C LYS A 85 -4.79 -21.91 12.06
N MET A 86 -5.22 -21.68 10.82
CA MET A 86 -6.41 -20.87 10.53
C MET A 86 -7.70 -21.70 10.67
N GLY A 87 -8.77 -21.05 11.13
CA GLY A 87 -10.08 -21.68 11.28
C GLY A 87 -11.24 -20.70 11.46
N PRO A 88 -12.47 -21.19 11.65
CA PRO A 88 -13.61 -20.34 11.98
C PRO A 88 -13.44 -19.74 13.38
N ARG A 89 -13.91 -18.50 13.58
CA ARG A 89 -13.81 -17.82 14.88
C ARG A 89 -14.51 -18.64 15.98
N GLY A 90 -13.82 -18.89 17.08
CA GLY A 90 -14.35 -19.66 18.22
C GLY A 90 -13.28 -20.00 19.25
N ALA A 91 -13.61 -20.83 20.24
CA ALA A 91 -12.69 -21.19 21.33
C ALA A 91 -11.39 -21.86 20.85
N GLN A 92 -11.44 -22.60 19.73
CA GLN A 92 -10.26 -23.23 19.12
C GLN A 92 -9.40 -22.25 18.30
N PHE A 93 -9.99 -21.16 17.79
CA PHE A 93 -9.30 -20.14 16.98
C PHE A 93 -9.57 -18.73 17.56
N PRO A 94 -9.04 -18.43 18.76
CA PRO A 94 -9.39 -17.22 19.49
C PRO A 94 -8.63 -15.97 19.01
N PHE A 95 -7.52 -16.12 18.30
CA PHE A 95 -6.62 -15.02 17.94
C PHE A 95 -6.97 -14.38 16.60
N GLY A 96 -6.71 -13.08 16.47
CA GLY A 96 -7.03 -12.31 15.26
C GLY A 96 -8.53 -12.25 14.91
N PRO A 97 -8.88 -11.95 13.64
CA PRO A 97 -7.97 -11.45 12.61
C PRO A 97 -7.33 -10.12 13.04
N TYR A 98 -6.11 -9.88 12.57
CA TYR A 98 -5.29 -8.74 12.97
C TYR A 98 -5.50 -7.54 12.04
N LEU A 99 -5.83 -7.81 10.78
CA LEU A 99 -6.22 -6.80 9.81
C LEU A 99 -7.73 -6.79 9.60
N LYS A 100 -8.29 -5.59 9.50
CA LYS A 100 -9.70 -5.38 9.13
C LYS A 100 -9.79 -5.25 7.61
N GLY A 101 -10.01 -6.38 6.92
CA GLY A 101 -10.13 -6.44 5.47
C GLY A 101 -8.97 -7.17 4.79
N PRO A 102 -8.81 -7.03 3.46
CA PRO A 102 -7.73 -7.68 2.73
C PRO A 102 -6.36 -7.07 3.07
N MET A 103 -5.31 -7.74 2.61
CA MET A 103 -3.95 -7.18 2.66
C MET A 103 -3.92 -5.80 1.98
N PRO A 104 -3.39 -4.74 2.63
CA PRO A 104 -3.35 -3.41 2.05
C PRO A 104 -2.51 -3.39 0.78
N VAL A 105 -2.96 -2.59 -0.19
CA VAL A 105 -2.23 -2.33 -1.43
C VAL A 105 -1.10 -1.36 -1.14
N ASN A 106 0.11 -1.64 -1.63
CA ASN A 106 1.21 -0.69 -1.61
C ASN A 106 0.87 0.48 -2.55
N PRO A 107 0.73 1.72 -2.05
CA PRO A 107 0.29 2.86 -2.85
C PRO A 107 1.32 3.34 -3.89
N LEU A 108 2.57 2.87 -3.82
CA LEU A 108 3.61 3.19 -4.79
C LEU A 108 3.66 2.18 -5.93
N THR A 109 3.37 0.90 -5.69
CA THR A 109 3.43 -0.15 -6.73
C THR A 109 2.05 -0.60 -7.22
N GLY A 110 0.97 -0.28 -6.52
CA GLY A 110 -0.39 -0.72 -6.85
C GLY A 110 -0.64 -2.21 -6.62
N SER A 111 0.26 -2.91 -5.91
CA SER A 111 0.18 -4.35 -5.63
C SER A 111 0.06 -4.61 -4.13
N SER A 112 -0.67 -5.67 -3.75
CA SER A 112 -0.75 -6.18 -2.37
C SER A 112 0.00 -7.51 -2.19
N ILE A 113 0.73 -7.95 -3.22
CA ILE A 113 1.51 -9.19 -3.18
C ILE A 113 2.59 -9.07 -2.09
N VAL A 114 2.70 -10.11 -1.28
CA VAL A 114 3.76 -10.29 -0.29
C VAL A 114 4.74 -11.32 -0.84
N THR A 115 5.98 -10.91 -1.08
CA THR A 115 7.06 -11.80 -1.53
C THR A 115 8.00 -12.09 -0.37
N GLU A 116 8.29 -13.37 -0.15
CA GLU A 116 9.27 -13.79 0.83
C GLU A 116 10.69 -13.46 0.37
N SER A 117 11.50 -12.96 1.30
CA SER A 117 12.94 -12.88 1.18
C SER A 117 13.57 -13.44 2.45
N LEU A 118 14.56 -14.33 2.30
CA LEU A 118 15.37 -14.83 3.41
C LEU A 118 16.56 -13.90 3.73
N GLU A 119 16.69 -12.80 2.99
CA GLU A 119 17.73 -11.80 3.24
C GLU A 119 17.17 -10.64 4.07
N TYR A 120 17.86 -10.32 5.17
CA TYR A 120 17.59 -9.14 5.99
C TYR A 120 18.90 -8.47 6.43
N PRO A 121 19.04 -7.13 6.31
CA PRO A 121 18.08 -6.19 5.73
C PRO A 121 17.85 -6.45 4.24
N PHE A 122 16.67 -6.11 3.73
CA PHE A 122 16.34 -6.30 2.31
C PHE A 122 17.31 -5.51 1.42
N ARG A 123 17.94 -6.18 0.44
CA ARG A 123 18.94 -5.57 -0.47
C ARG A 123 18.52 -5.45 -1.92
N SER A 124 17.53 -6.24 -2.35
CA SER A 124 16.98 -6.19 -3.69
C SER A 124 15.46 -6.27 -3.69
N ALA A 125 14.85 -5.62 -4.68
CA ALA A 125 13.44 -5.78 -4.98
C ALA A 125 13.18 -7.20 -5.50
N SER A 126 11.99 -7.74 -5.21
CA SER A 126 11.58 -9.02 -5.82
C SER A 126 11.10 -8.86 -7.26
N GLY A 127 10.66 -7.66 -7.63
CA GLY A 127 10.08 -7.35 -8.93
C GLY A 127 8.56 -7.58 -9.01
N ASN A 128 7.95 -8.21 -8.00
CA ASN A 128 6.50 -8.43 -7.94
C ASN A 128 5.74 -7.19 -7.41
N GLY A 129 6.45 -6.26 -6.77
CA GLY A 129 5.88 -5.12 -6.07
C GLY A 129 5.11 -5.53 -4.82
N GLY A 130 4.45 -4.57 -4.19
CA GLY A 130 3.72 -4.80 -2.95
C GLY A 130 4.68 -4.79 -1.78
N TRP A 131 4.97 -5.94 -1.20
CA TRP A 131 5.67 -6.06 0.07
C TRP A 131 6.78 -7.11 0.02
N LEU A 132 7.93 -6.79 0.60
CA LEU A 132 8.95 -7.77 0.95
C LEU A 132 8.78 -8.18 2.40
N TYR A 133 8.81 -9.47 2.66
CA TYR A 133 8.62 -10.03 3.99
C TYR A 133 9.75 -10.99 4.33
N HIS A 134 10.28 -10.90 5.55
CA HIS A 134 11.32 -11.79 6.07
C HIS A 134 10.72 -12.72 7.13
N PRO A 135 10.33 -13.96 6.76
CA PRO A 135 9.64 -14.88 7.67
C PRO A 135 10.35 -15.12 9.01
N PRO A 136 11.69 -15.30 9.07
CA PRO A 136 12.35 -15.58 10.34
C PRO A 136 12.20 -14.46 11.39
N THR A 137 12.03 -13.20 10.98
CA THR A 137 11.94 -12.06 11.92
C THR A 137 10.60 -11.33 11.89
N GLY A 138 9.72 -11.63 10.94
CA GLY A 138 8.45 -10.91 10.75
C GLY A 138 8.62 -9.51 10.16
N GLN A 139 9.83 -9.14 9.73
CA GLN A 139 10.10 -7.82 9.19
C GLN A 139 9.44 -7.66 7.82
N ILE A 140 8.83 -6.51 7.59
CA ILE A 140 8.13 -6.18 6.34
C ILE A 140 8.56 -4.80 5.84
N ALA A 141 8.76 -4.70 4.53
CA ALA A 141 9.12 -3.47 3.83
C ALA A 141 8.37 -3.36 2.49
N ALA A 142 8.40 -2.17 1.90
CA ALA A 142 7.88 -1.95 0.56
C ALA A 142 8.77 -2.65 -0.48
N ASP A 143 8.19 -3.43 -1.38
CA ASP A 143 8.95 -3.97 -2.52
C ASP A 143 9.03 -2.90 -3.62
N LEU A 144 10.12 -2.14 -3.64
CA LEU A 144 10.33 -1.04 -4.59
C LEU A 144 11.54 -1.33 -5.49
N PRO A 145 11.48 -1.07 -6.82
CA PRO A 145 12.58 -1.32 -7.75
C PRO A 145 13.92 -0.69 -7.34
N ALA A 146 13.87 0.47 -6.68
CA ALA A 146 14.97 0.98 -5.88
C ALA A 146 14.54 0.85 -4.42
N LEU A 147 15.16 -0.05 -3.67
CA LEU A 147 14.93 -0.12 -2.23
C LEU A 147 15.45 1.16 -1.62
N ILE A 148 14.54 2.10 -1.38
CA ILE A 148 14.84 3.31 -0.63
C ILE A 148 15.13 2.81 0.78
N HIS A 149 16.37 2.96 1.22
CA HIS A 149 16.72 2.91 2.63
C HIS A 149 15.94 4.05 3.31
N GLU A 150 14.72 3.80 3.74
CA GLU A 150 14.00 4.64 4.71
C GLU A 150 14.31 4.19 6.14
#